data_AF-R5CNS0-F1
#
_entry.id   AF-R5CNS0-F1
#
_cell.length_a   1.000
_cell.length_b   1.000
_cell.length_c   1.000
_cell.angle_alpha   90.00
_cell.angle_beta   90.00
_cell.angle_gamma   90.00
#
_symmetry.space_group_name_H-M   'P 1'
#
loop_
_entity.id
_entity.type
_entity.pdbx_description
1 polymer ?
#
loop_
_entity_poly.entity_id
_entity_poly.type
_entity_poly.pdbx_seq_one_letter_code
_entity_poly.pdbx_strand_id
1 'polypeptide(L)'
;MWVASTGTLNLELQYYWLKEMGNATFVFVDEFDAFYHYELSYTICKLLFKGKHQAFVTTHDTFLLTNDLLRPDCFFILKNNEINAICDLTDKELRFGHNLEKLYRGGTFGV
;
A
#
# COMPACT_ATOMS: atom_id res chain seq x y z
N MET A 1 22.08 25.91 5.36
CA MET A 1 20.70 26.25 4.98
C MET A 1 20.23 25.15 4.04
N TRP A 2 19.38 24.23 4.50
CA TRP A 2 18.84 23.20 3.62
C TRP A 2 17.76 23.86 2.75
N VAL A 3 18.00 23.94 1.44
CA VAL A 3 17.12 24.63 0.45
C VAL A 3 16.13 23.60 -0.11
N ALA A 4 15.29 23.02 0.74
CA ALA A 4 14.29 22.04 0.29
C ALA A 4 13.02 22.08 1.15
N SER A 5 11.87 21.83 0.52
CA SER A 5 10.60 21.69 1.24
C SER A 5 10.56 20.36 2.01
N THR A 6 9.70 20.26 3.03
CA THR A 6 9.49 19.01 3.78
C THR A 6 9.12 17.84 2.87
N GLY A 7 8.29 18.08 1.85
CA GLY A 7 7.93 17.05 0.86
C GLY A 7 9.13 16.59 0.04
N THR A 8 10.02 17.51 -0.34
CA THR A 8 11.25 17.18 -1.06
C THR A 8 12.21 16.34 -0.21
N LEU A 9 12.37 16.69 1.07
CA LEU A 9 13.21 15.92 2.01
C LEU A 9 12.65 14.50 2.23
N ASN A 10 11.32 14.35 2.37
CA ASN A 10 10.69 13.03 2.48
C ASN A 10 10.86 12.19 1.20
N LEU A 11 10.78 12.81 0.02
CA LEU A 11 11.02 12.12 -1.25
C LEU A 11 12.47 11.67 -1.39
N GLU A 12 13.44 12.49 -0.97
CA GLU A 12 14.85 12.14 -0.96
C GLU A 12 15.12 10.93 -0.04
N LEU A 13 14.54 10.94 1.17
CA LEU A 13 14.62 9.82 2.10
C LEU A 13 14.01 8.54 1.49
N GLN A 14 12.83 8.65 0.89
CA GLN A 14 12.16 7.50 0.25
C GLN A 14 12.99 6.96 -0.91
N TYR A 15 13.60 7.83 -1.72
CA TYR A 15 14.46 7.45 -2.83
C TYR A 15 15.71 6.71 -2.36
N TYR A 16 16.34 7.19 -1.27
CA TYR A 16 17.47 6.51 -0.63
C TYR A 16 17.08 5.08 -0.24
N TRP A 17 15.96 4.91 0.48
CA TRP A 17 15.50 3.58 0.88
C TRP A 17 15.15 2.68 -0.29
N LEU A 18 14.45 3.19 -1.31
CA LEU A 18 14.15 2.42 -2.53
C LEU A 18 15.41 1.87 -3.20
N LYS A 19 16.55 2.58 -3.12
CA LYS A 19 17.84 2.05 -3.59
C LYS A 19 18.41 0.99 -2.68
N GLU A 20 18.47 1.25 -1.38
CA GLU A 20 19.06 0.32 -0.40
C GLU A 20 18.27 -1.00 -0.30
N MET A 21 16.95 -0.94 -0.49
CA MET A 21 16.05 -2.10 -0.50
C MET A 21 16.40 -3.12 -1.60
N GLY A 22 17.16 -2.74 -2.63
CA GLY A 22 17.64 -3.66 -3.67
C GLY A 22 18.49 -4.83 -3.14
N ASN A 23 19.08 -4.67 -1.95
CA ASN A 23 19.89 -5.71 -1.30
C ASN A 23 19.11 -6.52 -0.25
N ALA A 24 17.88 -6.14 0.07
CA ALA A 24 17.05 -6.81 1.07
C ALA A 24 16.17 -7.90 0.41
N THR A 25 15.96 -9.01 1.11
CA THR A 25 15.01 -10.05 0.67
C THR A 25 13.58 -9.78 1.12
N PHE A 26 13.43 -9.07 2.24
CA PHE A 26 12.16 -8.71 2.85
C PHE A 26 12.21 -7.26 3.34
N VAL A 27 11.15 -6.49 3.07
CA VAL A 27 11.04 -5.11 3.52
C VAL A 27 9.65 -4.84 4.08
N PHE A 28 9.61 -4.16 5.22
CA PHE A 28 8.39 -3.70 5.87
C PHE A 28 8.47 -2.17 6.04
N VAL A 29 7.40 -1.46 5.66
CA VAL A 29 7.29 -0.01 5.85
C VAL A 29 5.96 0.33 6.48
N ASP A 30 6.00 0.91 7.67
CA ASP A 30 4.81 1.36 8.37
C ASP A 30 4.40 2.77 7.90
N GLU A 31 3.10 2.99 7.68
CA GLU A 31 2.48 4.25 7.23
C GLU A 31 3.29 4.96 6.14
N PHE A 32 3.63 4.21 5.09
CA PHE A 32 4.63 4.64 4.10
C PHE A 32 4.26 5.95 3.36
N ASP A 33 2.98 6.31 3.37
CA ASP A 33 2.42 7.43 2.62
C ASP A 33 1.81 8.55 3.47
N ALA A 34 2.10 8.58 4.78
CA ALA A 34 1.52 9.55 5.73
C ALA A 34 1.62 11.04 5.31
N PHE A 35 2.53 11.38 4.40
CA PHE A 35 2.76 12.76 3.91
C PHE A 35 2.63 12.93 2.40
N TYR A 36 2.13 11.92 1.68
CA TYR A 36 2.06 11.94 0.23
C TYR A 36 0.63 12.14 -0.27
N HIS A 37 0.52 12.83 -1.40
CA HIS A 37 -0.73 12.85 -2.16
C HIS A 37 -0.97 11.45 -2.78
N TYR A 38 -2.22 11.01 -2.85
CA TYR A 38 -2.59 9.64 -3.24
C TYR A 38 -1.92 9.16 -4.56
N GLU A 39 -1.76 10.03 -5.57
CA GLU A 39 -1.11 9.69 -6.84
C GLU A 39 0.38 9.34 -6.69
N LEU A 40 1.05 10.05 -5.78
CA LEU A 40 2.45 9.78 -5.45
C LEU A 40 2.57 8.48 -4.66
N SER A 41 1.70 8.27 -3.67
CA SER A 41 1.62 7.03 -2.89
C SER A 41 1.44 5.82 -3.81
N TYR A 42 0.53 5.92 -4.78
CA TYR A 42 0.30 4.89 -5.78
C TYR A 42 1.54 4.60 -6.63
N THR A 43 2.26 5.64 -7.05
CA THR A 43 3.51 5.50 -7.83
C THR A 43 4.60 4.83 -7.00
N ILE A 44 4.74 5.19 -5.73
CA ILE A 44 5.70 4.57 -4.80
C ILE A 44 5.36 3.09 -4.58
N CYS A 45 4.09 2.74 -4.36
CA CYS A 45 3.63 1.35 -4.27
C CYS A 45 4.04 0.52 -5.49
N LYS A 46 3.85 1.04 -6.71
CA LYS A 46 4.29 0.33 -7.94
C LYS A 46 5.78 0.08 -7.98
N LEU A 47 6.60 1.02 -7.50
CA LEU A 47 8.05 0.83 -7.43
C LEU A 47 8.42 -0.21 -6.39
N LEU A 48 7.81 -0.15 -5.21
CA LEU A 48 8.02 -1.12 -4.12
C LEU A 48 7.66 -2.54 -4.57
N PHE A 49 6.51 -2.75 -5.20
CA PHE A 49 6.05 -4.09 -5.56
C PHE A 49 6.71 -4.68 -6.83
N LYS A 50 7.48 -3.87 -7.57
CA LYS A 50 8.24 -4.33 -8.75
C LYS A 50 9.58 -5.00 -8.39
N GLY A 51 10.08 -4.78 -7.18
CA GLY A 51 11.35 -5.35 -6.72
C GLY A 51 11.35 -6.89 -6.68
N LYS A 52 12.55 -7.49 -6.58
CA LYS A 52 12.71 -8.93 -6.32
C LYS A 52 12.51 -9.30 -4.84
N HIS A 53 12.29 -8.31 -3.99
CA HIS A 53 12.07 -8.47 -2.56
C HIS A 53 10.58 -8.69 -2.25
N GLN A 54 10.28 -9.36 -1.15
CA GLN A 54 8.94 -9.35 -0.59
C GLN A 54 8.75 -8.05 0.18
N ALA A 55 7.67 -7.30 -0.11
CA ALA A 55 7.36 -6.05 0.54
C ALA A 55 6.02 -6.14 1.28
N PHE A 56 5.96 -5.59 2.49
CA PHE A 56 4.73 -5.39 3.23
C PHE A 56 4.67 -3.92 3.66
N VAL A 57 3.55 -3.26 3.35
CA VAL A 57 3.37 -1.84 3.67
C VAL A 57 2.02 -1.61 4.32
N THR A 58 1.95 -0.67 5.26
CA THR A 58 0.69 -0.24 5.88
C THR A 58 0.34 1.17 5.43
N THR A 59 -0.96 1.44 5.30
CA THR A 59 -1.50 2.72 4.87
C THR A 59 -2.95 2.87 5.32
N HIS A 60 -3.40 4.11 5.48
CA HIS A 60 -4.81 4.45 5.66
C HIS A 60 -5.49 4.87 4.35
N ASP A 61 -4.74 4.99 3.25
CA ASP A 61 -5.27 5.43 1.96
C ASP A 61 -6.00 4.31 1.22
N THR A 62 -7.33 4.33 1.33
CA THR A 62 -8.21 3.39 0.64
C THR A 62 -8.10 3.44 -0.89
N PHE A 63 -7.54 4.50 -1.49
CA PHE A 63 -7.32 4.60 -2.94
C PHE A 63 -6.31 3.53 -3.42
N LEU A 64 -5.41 3.10 -2.55
CA LEU A 64 -4.42 2.05 -2.85
C LEU A 64 -5.03 0.65 -2.83
N LEU A 65 -6.28 0.50 -2.37
CA LEU A 65 -7.02 -0.76 -2.41
C LEU A 65 -7.54 -1.01 -3.83
N THR A 66 -6.67 -1.49 -4.70
CA THR A 66 -6.98 -1.75 -6.11
C THR A 66 -6.24 -2.97 -6.67
N ASN A 67 -6.92 -3.70 -7.55
CA ASN A 67 -6.37 -4.86 -8.27
C ASN A 67 -5.20 -4.49 -9.20
N ASP A 68 -5.01 -3.21 -9.51
CA ASP A 68 -3.86 -2.74 -10.30
C ASP A 68 -2.53 -2.80 -9.53
N LEU A 69 -2.59 -2.80 -8.19
CA LEU A 69 -1.41 -2.83 -7.32
C LEU A 69 -1.12 -4.23 -6.81
N LEU A 70 -2.13 -4.88 -6.23
CA LEU A 70 -1.99 -6.18 -5.59
C LEU A 70 -3.18 -7.06 -5.88
N ARG A 71 -2.99 -8.38 -5.74
CA ARG A 71 -4.09 -9.33 -5.77
C ARG A 71 -4.93 -9.21 -4.48
N PRO A 72 -6.22 -9.58 -4.51
CA PRO A 72 -7.06 -9.54 -3.32
C PRO A 72 -6.53 -10.34 -2.11
N ASP A 73 -5.84 -11.45 -2.34
CA ASP A 73 -5.21 -12.25 -1.27
C ASP A 73 -3.99 -11.58 -0.61
N CYS A 74 -3.53 -10.46 -1.17
CA CYS A 74 -2.40 -9.67 -0.65
C CYS A 74 -2.83 -8.36 0.02
N PHE A 75 -4.14 -8.09 0.10
CA PHE A 75 -4.67 -6.96 0.87
C PHE A 75 -5.21 -7.44 2.19
N PHE A 76 -4.81 -6.78 3.27
CA PHE A 76 -5.17 -7.14 4.64
C PHE A 76 -5.84 -5.97 5.34
N ILE A 77 -6.92 -6.26 6.06
CA ILE A 77 -7.61 -5.31 6.93
C ILE A 77 -7.20 -5.61 8.36
N LEU A 78 -6.70 -4.57 9.03
CA LEU A 78 -6.32 -4.61 10.43
C LEU A 78 -7.47 -3.99 11.25
N LYS A 79 -8.20 -4.81 12.01
CA LYS A 79 -9.32 -4.35 12.85
C LYS A 79 -9.44 -5.24 14.08
N ASN A 80 -9.72 -4.66 15.23
CA ASN A 80 -9.92 -5.38 16.49
C ASN A 80 -8.78 -6.37 16.86
N ASN A 81 -7.53 -5.98 16.61
CA ASN A 81 -6.34 -6.83 16.78
C ASN A 81 -6.30 -8.10 15.91
N GLU A 82 -7.09 -8.14 14.83
CA GLU A 82 -7.06 -9.19 13.82
C GLU A 82 -6.53 -8.65 12.50
N ILE A 83 -5.92 -9.55 11.72
CA ILE A 83 -5.41 -9.29 10.38
C ILE A 83 -6.06 -10.31 9.45
N ASN A 84 -6.97 -9.84 8.59
CA ASN A 84 -7.73 -10.70 7.70
C ASN A 84 -7.53 -10.24 6.25
N ALA A 85 -7.32 -11.19 5.34
CA ALA A 85 -7.24 -10.87 3.91
C ALA A 85 -8.64 -10.46 3.40
N ILE A 86 -8.72 -9.50 2.48
CA ILE A 86 -10.03 -9.01 2.00
C ILE A 86 -10.82 -10.09 1.26
N CYS A 87 -10.15 -11.09 0.67
CA CYS A 87 -10.80 -12.22 0.01
C CYS A 87 -11.51 -13.15 0.99
N ASP A 88 -11.10 -13.17 2.26
CA ASP A 88 -11.69 -14.01 3.30
C ASP A 88 -12.84 -13.29 4.03
N LEU A 89 -12.99 -11.98 3.79
CA LEU A 89 -13.99 -11.12 4.43
C LEU A 89 -15.27 -10.96 3.58
N THR A 90 -15.40 -11.67 2.47
CA THR A 90 -16.60 -11.63 1.63
C THR A 90 -16.83 -12.95 0.91
N ASP A 91 -18.09 -13.36 0.78
CA ASP A 91 -18.49 -14.52 -0.04
C ASP A 91 -18.41 -14.22 -1.55
N LYS A 92 -18.24 -12.95 -1.93
CA LYS A 92 -18.13 -12.55 -3.34
C LYS A 92 -16.73 -12.79 -3.86
N GLU A 93 -16.62 -13.46 -5.00
CA GLU A 93 -15.34 -13.51 -5.70
C GLU A 93 -14.87 -12.10 -6.09
N LEU A 94 -13.67 -11.74 -5.63
CA LEU A 94 -13.00 -10.48 -5.97
C LEU A 94 -12.25 -10.66 -7.29
N ARG A 95 -12.76 -10.05 -8.36
CA ARG A 95 -12.19 -10.13 -9.72
C ARG A 95 -11.59 -8.79 -10.13
N PHE A 96 -10.67 -8.80 -11.10
CA PHE A 96 -9.92 -7.61 -11.57
C PHE A 96 -10.81 -6.40 -11.88
N GLY A 97 -12.02 -6.60 -12.42
CA GLY A 97 -12.95 -5.52 -12.75
C GLY A 97 -13.72 -4.91 -11.57
N HIS A 98 -13.58 -5.43 -10.35
CA HIS A 98 -14.21 -4.86 -9.17
C HIS A 98 -13.41 -3.67 -8.64
N ASN A 99 -14.09 -2.56 -8.39
CA ASN A 99 -13.53 -1.43 -7.66
C ASN A 99 -13.50 -1.77 -6.16
N LEU A 100 -12.34 -2.24 -5.68
CA LEU A 100 -12.16 -2.72 -4.31
C LEU A 100 -12.33 -1.58 -3.29
N GLU A 101 -11.84 -0.36 -3.58
CA GLU A 101 -12.08 0.82 -2.75
C GLU A 101 -13.58 1.06 -2.52
N LYS A 102 -14.39 1.00 -3.58
CA LYS A 102 -15.85 1.18 -3.48
C LYS A 102 -16.51 0.07 -2.67
N LEU A 103 -16.05 -1.19 -2.82
CA LEU A 103 -16.54 -2.31 -2.02
C LEU A 103 -16.22 -2.12 -0.54
N TYR A 104 -15.01 -1.67 -0.23
CA TYR A 104 -14.56 -1.37 1.13
C TYR A 104 -15.41 -0.27 1.75
N ARG A 105 -15.56 0.87 1.08
CA ARG A 105 -16.40 2.00 1.55
C ARG A 105 -17.88 1.63 1.65
N GLY A 106 -18.33 0.66 0.86
CA GLY A 106 -19.68 0.11 0.92
C GLY A 106 -19.92 -0.90 2.05
N GLY A 107 -18.94 -1.17 2.90
CA GLY A 107 -19.05 -2.10 4.03
C GLY A 107 -19.01 -3.58 3.63
N THR A 108 -18.54 -3.91 2.43
CA THR A 108 -18.52 -5.30 1.92
C THR A 108 -17.70 -6.25 2.80
N PHE A 109 -16.68 -5.72 3.46
CA PHE A 109 -15.72 -6.50 4.27
C PHE A 109 -16.00 -6.43 5.78
N GLY A 110 -17.19 -5.98 6.21
CA GLY A 110 -17.54 -5.87 7.63
C GLY A 110 -16.74 -4.80 8.41
N VAL A 111 -16.11 -3.88 7.68
CA VAL A 111 -15.37 -2.75 8.25
C VAL A 111 -16.27 -1.55 8.46
#